data_AF-A0A3D4QUB3-F1
#
_entry.id   AF-A0A3D4QUB3-F1
#
_cell.length_a   1.000
_cell.length_b   1.000
_cell.length_c   1.000
_cell.angle_alpha   90.00
_cell.angle_beta   90.00
_cell.angle_gamma   90.00
#
_symmetry.space_group_name_H-M   'P 1'
#
loop_
_entity.id
_entity.type
_entity.pdbx_description
1 polymer ?
#
loop_
_entity_poly.entity_id
_entity_poly.type
_entity_poly.pdbx_seq_one_letter_code
_entity_poly.pdbx_strand_id
1 'polypeptide(L)'
;MEEKLHKISPYVVADSYFSKISFATGLKEMGLHLISRFRDDAVLFFLTLEKPTGKRGRPKLYDGKIDMANLDKSRAEKIDIDNGELYTLAAYSKSLKQMVRLAIWYSKDGKNLNCFSLPTHI
;
A
#
# COMPACT_ATOMS: atom_id res chain seq x y z
N MET A 1 -12.36 -23.57 7.44
CA MET A 1 -12.98 -22.41 6.75
C MET A 1 -12.00 -21.80 5.74
N GLU A 2 -10.75 -21.59 6.15
CA GLU A 2 -9.63 -21.13 5.31
C GLU A 2 -9.47 -21.90 4.00
N GLU A 3 -9.42 -23.23 4.02
CA GLU A 3 -9.26 -24.05 2.80
C GLU A 3 -10.39 -23.86 1.77
N LYS A 4 -11.60 -23.52 2.22
CA LYS A 4 -12.74 -23.28 1.31
C LYS A 4 -12.64 -21.89 0.67
N LEU A 5 -12.14 -20.90 1.40
CA LEU A 5 -11.96 -19.54 0.89
C LEU A 5 -10.79 -19.46 -0.09
N HIS A 6 -9.67 -20.11 0.25
CA HIS A 6 -8.51 -20.22 -0.65
C HIS A 6 -8.83 -20.86 -2.00
N LYS A 7 -9.74 -21.83 -2.02
CA LYS A 7 -10.23 -22.44 -3.28
C LYS A 7 -11.02 -21.46 -4.17
N ILE A 8 -11.61 -20.42 -3.59
CA ILE A 8 -12.37 -19.42 -4.33
C ILE A 8 -11.43 -18.30 -4.78
N SER A 9 -10.71 -17.69 -3.84
CA SER A 9 -9.74 -16.63 -4.10
C SER A 9 -8.82 -16.42 -2.91
N PRO A 10 -7.50 -16.22 -3.12
CA PRO A 10 -6.61 -15.80 -2.04
C PRO A 10 -6.79 -14.31 -1.68
N TYR A 11 -7.55 -13.53 -2.46
CA TYR A 11 -7.74 -12.10 -2.26
C TYR A 11 -9.07 -11.78 -1.56
N VAL A 12 -9.00 -10.89 -0.57
CA VAL A 12 -10.13 -10.35 0.17
C VAL A 12 -10.21 -8.85 -0.08
N VAL A 13 -11.33 -8.38 -0.62
CA VAL A 13 -11.61 -6.96 -0.77
C VAL A 13 -12.40 -6.47 0.44
N ALA A 14 -11.95 -5.38 1.07
CA ALA A 14 -12.65 -4.80 2.21
C ALA A 14 -12.69 -3.27 2.12
N ASP A 15 -13.63 -2.67 2.86
CA ASP A 15 -13.71 -1.22 3.02
C ASP A 15 -12.55 -0.70 3.88
N SER A 16 -12.24 0.58 3.71
CA SER A 16 -11.28 1.38 4.46
C SER A 16 -11.38 1.27 5.99
N TYR A 17 -12.58 0.98 6.52
CA TYR A 17 -12.77 0.69 7.94
C TYR A 17 -11.89 -0.46 8.44
N PHE A 18 -11.64 -1.45 7.58
CA PHE A 18 -10.86 -2.65 7.86
C PHE A 18 -9.36 -2.48 7.60
N SER A 19 -8.91 -1.29 7.20
CA SER A 19 -7.48 -0.95 7.04
C SER A 19 -6.77 -0.76 8.40
N LYS A 20 -6.94 -1.74 9.29
CA LYS A 20 -6.38 -1.81 10.65
C LYS A 20 -5.38 -2.96 10.73
N ILE A 21 -4.36 -2.80 11.57
CA ILE A 21 -3.29 -3.78 11.72
C ILE A 21 -3.80 -5.17 12.13
N SER A 22 -4.72 -5.27 13.09
CA SER A 22 -5.24 -6.57 13.56
C SER A 22 -5.92 -7.36 12.45
N PHE A 23 -6.71 -6.69 11.61
CA PHE A 23 -7.42 -7.30 10.50
C PHE A 23 -6.45 -7.72 9.38
N ALA A 24 -5.54 -6.82 9.00
CA ALA A 24 -4.56 -7.11 7.95
C ALA A 24 -3.59 -8.24 8.37
N THR A 25 -3.15 -8.25 9.62
CA THR A 25 -2.28 -9.31 10.16
C THR A 25 -3.03 -10.65 10.23
N GLY A 26 -4.27 -10.66 10.72
CA GLY A 26 -5.07 -11.89 10.77
C GLY A 26 -5.28 -12.51 9.38
N LEU A 27 -5.64 -11.69 8.38
CA LEU A 27 -5.75 -12.18 7.00
C LEU A 27 -4.42 -12.73 6.47
N LYS A 28 -3.31 -12.06 6.76
CA LYS A 28 -1.98 -12.53 6.35
C LYS A 28 -1.61 -13.87 6.99
N GLU A 29 -1.90 -14.07 8.28
CA GLU A 29 -1.68 -15.34 8.99
C GLU A 29 -2.50 -16.48 8.39
N MET A 30 -3.70 -16.17 7.90
CA MET A 30 -4.56 -17.11 7.16
C MET A 30 -4.11 -17.32 5.70
N GLY A 31 -3.02 -16.68 5.25
CA GLY A 31 -2.53 -16.72 3.87
C GLY A 31 -3.32 -15.87 2.88
N LEU A 32 -4.25 -15.05 3.34
CA LEU A 32 -5.11 -14.22 2.50
C LEU A 32 -4.50 -12.84 2.24
N HIS A 33 -4.87 -12.26 1.11
CA HIS A 33 -4.36 -11.01 0.57
C HIS A 33 -5.43 -9.91 0.67
N LEU A 34 -5.21 -8.92 1.54
CA LEU A 34 -6.14 -7.81 1.71
C LEU A 34 -5.96 -6.74 0.63
N ILE A 35 -7.03 -6.47 -0.11
CA ILE A 35 -7.19 -5.32 -0.99
C ILE A 35 -8.18 -4.36 -0.33
N SER A 36 -7.71 -3.22 0.14
CA SER A 36 -8.55 -2.24 0.83
C SER A 36 -8.11 -0.83 0.50
N ARG A 37 -9.07 0.10 0.59
CA ARG A 37 -8.81 1.53 0.51
C ARG A 37 -8.11 2.01 1.80
N PHE A 38 -7.13 2.91 1.70
CA PHE A 38 -6.69 3.69 2.85
C PHE A 38 -7.59 4.90 3.09
N ARG A 39 -7.74 5.28 4.35
CA ARG A 39 -8.35 6.56 4.73
C ARG A 39 -7.54 7.72 4.13
N ASP A 40 -8.21 8.84 3.89
CA ASP A 40 -7.59 10.04 3.29
C ASP A 40 -6.50 10.66 4.19
N ASP A 41 -6.57 10.41 5.50
CA ASP A 41 -5.60 10.85 6.51
C ASP A 41 -4.46 9.85 6.76
N ALA A 42 -4.34 8.78 5.95
CA ALA A 42 -3.33 7.76 6.13
C ALA A 42 -1.90 8.31 5.99
N VAL A 43 -1.03 7.90 6.92
CA VAL A 43 0.39 8.25 6.90
C VAL A 43 1.18 7.13 6.24
N LEU A 44 1.67 7.42 5.04
CA LEU A 44 2.44 6.52 4.19
C LEU A 44 3.83 7.10 3.95
N PHE A 45 4.85 6.25 3.85
CA PHE A 45 6.23 6.67 3.63
C PHE A 45 6.83 5.97 2.42
N PHE A 46 7.71 6.67 1.70
CA PHE A 46 8.55 6.02 0.69
C PHE A 46 9.54 5.09 1.36
N LEU A 47 9.87 3.99 0.68
CA LEU A 47 10.95 3.11 1.12
C LEU A 47 12.30 3.79 0.94
N THR A 48 13.26 3.47 1.81
CA THR A 48 14.62 3.95 1.61
C THR A 48 15.23 3.30 0.37
N LEU A 49 15.93 4.11 -0.44
CA LEU A 49 16.81 3.61 -1.51
C LEU A 49 18.25 3.44 -1.01
N GLU A 50 18.56 3.96 0.19
CA GLU A 50 19.89 3.87 0.78
C GLU A 50 20.20 2.45 1.22
N LYS A 51 21.37 1.93 0.79
CA LYS A 51 21.89 0.66 1.30
C LYS A 51 22.27 0.82 2.78
N PRO A 52 22.09 -0.24 3.61
CA PRO A 52 22.56 -0.22 4.98
C PRO A 52 24.05 0.15 5.03
N THR A 53 24.38 1.21 5.77
CA THR A 53 25.74 1.78 5.82
C THR A 53 26.72 0.92 6.62
N GLY A 54 26.27 -0.18 7.24
CA GLY A 54 27.09 -1.06 8.09
C GLY A 54 27.51 -0.43 9.43
N LYS A 55 27.15 0.84 9.67
CA LYS A 55 27.45 1.55 10.91
C LYS A 55 26.49 1.14 12.04
N ARG A 56 26.96 1.28 13.28
CA ARG A 56 26.16 1.01 14.47
C ARG A 56 24.95 1.94 14.54
N GLY A 57 23.75 1.37 14.47
CA GLY A 57 22.47 2.09 14.50
C GLY A 57 21.36 1.30 13.81
N ARG A 58 20.09 1.71 14.01
CA ARG A 58 18.97 1.12 13.25
C ARG A 58 19.05 1.61 11.80
N PRO A 59 19.08 0.71 10.79
CA PRO A 59 19.04 1.13 9.40
C PRO A 59 17.82 2.02 9.13
N LYS A 60 18.01 3.07 8.34
CA LYS A 60 16.91 3.90 7.84
C LYS A 60 15.99 3.01 7.01
N LEU A 61 14.70 2.98 7.33
CA LEU A 61 13.73 2.13 6.63
C LEU A 61 12.91 2.90 5.60
N TYR A 62 12.76 4.21 5.78
CA TYR A 62 11.88 5.05 4.99
C TYR A 62 12.50 6.42 4.73
N ASP A 63 12.09 7.03 3.62
CA ASP A 63 12.70 8.22 3.04
C ASP A 63 11.63 9.27 2.69
N GLY A 64 11.06 9.86 3.75
CA GLY A 64 10.04 10.91 3.63
C GLY A 64 8.60 10.39 3.59
N LYS A 65 7.67 11.26 4.01
CA LYS A 65 6.23 11.02 3.95
C LYS A 65 5.77 11.20 2.50
N ILE A 66 4.90 10.31 2.03
CA ILE A 66 4.26 10.45 0.72
C ILE A 66 3.24 11.59 0.80
N ASP A 67 3.42 12.58 -0.07
CA ASP A 67 2.40 13.60 -0.35
C ASP A 67 1.49 13.08 -1.47
N MET A 68 0.23 12.86 -1.15
CA MET A 68 -0.75 12.36 -2.12
C MET A 68 -1.27 13.46 -3.05
N ALA A 69 -1.20 14.73 -2.64
CA ALA A 69 -1.56 15.85 -3.48
C ALA A 69 -0.47 16.11 -4.53
N ASN A 70 0.80 15.96 -4.13
CA ASN A 70 1.97 16.17 -4.98
C ASN A 70 2.85 14.92 -4.97
N LEU A 71 2.35 13.82 -5.56
CA LEU A 71 3.09 12.57 -5.61
C LEU A 71 4.39 12.73 -6.41
N ASP A 72 5.50 12.31 -5.82
CA ASP A 72 6.78 12.19 -6.52
C ASP A 72 6.70 11.04 -7.55
N LYS A 73 6.36 11.41 -8.78
CA LYS A 73 6.19 10.49 -9.90
C LYS A 73 7.49 9.75 -10.27
N SER A 74 8.67 10.22 -9.86
CA SER A 74 9.95 9.53 -10.12
C SER A 74 10.08 8.21 -9.35
N ARG A 75 9.31 8.06 -8.25
CA ARG A 75 9.29 6.89 -7.38
C ARG A 75 8.09 5.98 -7.61
N ALA A 76 7.29 6.27 -8.65
CA ALA A 76 6.08 5.54 -8.96
C ALA A 76 6.07 5.07 -10.42
N GLU A 77 5.51 3.89 -10.65
CA GLU A 77 5.26 3.36 -11.98
C GLU A 77 3.89 3.85 -12.46
N LYS A 78 3.82 4.44 -13.65
CA LYS A 78 2.56 4.85 -14.27
C LYS A 78 1.92 3.67 -14.98
N ILE A 79 0.63 3.47 -14.76
CA ILE A 79 -0.19 2.48 -15.45
C ILE A 79 -1.12 3.24 -16.39
N ASP A 80 -1.10 2.86 -17.67
CA ASP A 80 -1.97 3.46 -18.68
C ASP A 80 -3.42 3.03 -18.48
N ILE A 81 -4.30 4.02 -18.38
CA ILE A 81 -5.75 3.86 -18.23
C ILE A 81 -6.47 4.93 -19.05
N ASP A 82 -7.67 4.63 -19.54
CA ASP A 82 -8.43 5.55 -20.39
C ASP A 82 -8.92 6.80 -19.62
N ASN A 83 -9.15 6.66 -18.31
CA ASN A 83 -9.81 7.69 -17.50
C ASN A 83 -9.02 8.10 -16.24
N GLY A 84 -7.98 8.91 -16.43
CA GLY A 84 -7.22 9.55 -15.35
C GLY A 84 -5.76 9.16 -15.37
N GLU A 85 -5.08 9.35 -14.25
CA GLU A 85 -3.71 8.87 -14.06
C GLU A 85 -3.69 7.82 -12.95
N LEU A 86 -3.18 6.61 -13.24
CA LEU A 86 -2.98 5.56 -12.25
C LEU A 86 -1.48 5.36 -12.03
N TYR A 87 -1.08 5.35 -10.77
CA TYR A 87 0.29 5.09 -10.36
C TYR A 87 0.34 3.93 -9.38
N THR A 88 1.40 3.12 -9.44
CA THR A 88 1.70 2.10 -8.43
C THR A 88 3.07 2.33 -7.82
N LEU A 89 3.20 2.11 -6.51
CA LEU A 89 4.50 2.12 -5.82
C LEU A 89 4.48 1.24 -4.57
N ALA A 90 5.67 0.89 -4.08
CA ALA A 90 5.81 0.29 -2.75
C ALA A 90 6.00 1.37 -1.69
N ALA A 91 5.29 1.25 -0.57
CA ALA A 91 5.33 2.19 0.52
C ALA A 91 5.27 1.49 1.87
N TYR A 92 5.70 2.18 2.92
CA TYR A 92 5.50 1.74 4.29
C TYR A 92 4.25 2.40 4.89
N SER A 93 3.32 1.60 5.40
CA SER A 93 2.15 2.10 6.11
C SER A 93 2.41 2.20 7.60
N LYS A 94 2.26 3.41 8.17
CA LYS A 94 2.42 3.64 9.61
C LYS A 94 1.32 2.93 10.42
N SER A 95 0.09 2.93 9.92
CA SER A 95 -1.07 2.36 10.61
C SER A 95 -1.03 0.83 10.62
N LEU A 96 -0.58 0.22 9.52
CA LEU A 96 -0.46 -1.24 9.41
C LEU A 96 0.90 -1.78 9.87
N LYS A 97 1.89 -0.90 10.08
CA LYS A 97 3.28 -1.23 10.41
C LYS A 97 3.96 -2.20 9.43
N GLN A 98 3.54 -2.20 8.17
CA GLN A 98 4.05 -3.10 7.14
C GLN A 98 4.23 -2.38 5.80
N MET A 99 5.03 -2.99 4.94
CA MET A 99 5.15 -2.59 3.54
C MET A 99 3.87 -2.97 2.80
N VAL A 100 3.41 -2.07 1.95
CA VAL A 100 2.21 -2.23 1.13
C VAL A 100 2.53 -1.75 -0.28
N ARG A 101 1.96 -2.41 -1.28
CA ARG A 101 1.90 -1.84 -2.63
C ARG A 101 0.69 -0.93 -2.69
N LEU A 102 0.91 0.32 -3.05
CA LEU A 102 -0.11 1.33 -3.26
C LEU A 102 -0.47 1.39 -4.74
N ALA A 103 -1.76 1.37 -5.04
CA ALA A 103 -2.27 1.93 -6.30
C ALA A 103 -2.90 3.29 -5.97
N ILE A 104 -2.54 4.34 -6.71
CA ILE A 104 -3.01 5.71 -6.53
C ILE A 104 -3.64 6.16 -7.84
N TRP A 105 -4.94 6.44 -7.80
CA TRP A 105 -5.68 6.93 -8.96
C TRP A 105 -6.05 8.40 -8.79
N TYR A 106 -5.70 9.19 -9.79
CA TYR A 106 -6.15 10.57 -9.97
C TYR A 106 -7.23 10.60 -11.04
N SER A 107 -8.48 10.75 -10.61
CA SER A 107 -9.61 10.96 -11.53
C SER A 107 -9.53 12.36 -12.16
N LYS A 108 -9.95 12.48 -13.42
CA LYS A 108 -10.09 13.78 -14.12
C LYS A 108 -11.06 14.74 -13.40
N ASP A 109 -11.98 14.20 -12.62
CA ASP A 109 -13.00 14.97 -11.89
C ASP A 109 -12.52 15.48 -10.52
N GLY A 110 -11.28 15.17 -10.11
CA GLY A 110 -10.66 15.66 -8.88
C GLY A 110 -11.22 15.09 -7.57
N LYS A 111 -12.15 14.12 -7.63
CA LYS A 111 -12.98 13.76 -6.46
C LYS A 111 -12.43 12.68 -5.52
N ASN A 112 -11.57 11.75 -5.96
CA ASN A 112 -11.21 10.60 -5.10
C ASN A 112 -9.80 10.08 -5.34
N LEU A 113 -9.00 10.10 -4.29
CA LEU A 113 -7.73 9.39 -4.18
C LEU A 113 -8.00 8.00 -3.60
N ASN A 114 -7.99 6.97 -4.43
CA ASN A 114 -8.22 5.60 -3.98
C ASN A 114 -6.88 4.89 -3.81
N CYS A 115 -6.42 4.76 -2.57
CA CYS A 115 -5.17 4.06 -2.24
C CYS A 115 -5.46 2.59 -1.92
N PHE A 116 -5.12 1.66 -2.82
CA PHE A 116 -5.29 0.23 -2.56
C PHE A 116 -4.02 -0.39 -2.00
N SER A 117 -4.12 -1.22 -0.95
CA SER A 117 -3.03 -2.12 -0.55
C SER A 117 -3.05 -3.40 -1.39
N LEU A 118 -1.96 -3.75 -2.06
CA LEU A 118 -1.72 -5.11 -2.55
C LEU A 118 -0.54 -5.72 -1.75
N PRO A 119 -0.60 -7.01 -1.40
CA PRO A 119 0.55 -7.67 -0.80
C PRO A 119 1.69 -7.76 -1.81
N THR A 120 2.86 -7.34 -1.40
CA THR A 120 4.12 -7.66 -2.07
C THR A 120 4.59 -9.03 -1.61
N HIS A 121 4.69 -9.98 -2.54
CA HIS A 121 5.77 -10.98 -2.42
C HIS A 121 7.09 -10.19 -2.56
N ILE A 122 7.83 -10.09 -1.45
CA ILE A 122 9.26 -9.78 -1.48
C ILE A 122 9.98 -11.12 -1.40
#